data_AF-A0A8T6VEM4-F1
#
_entry.id   AF-A0A8T6VEM4-F1
#
_cell.length_a   1.000
_cell.length_b   1.000
_cell.length_c   1.000
_cell.angle_alpha   90.00
_cell.angle_beta   90.00
_cell.angle_gamma   90.00
#
_symmetry.space_group_name_H-M   'P 1'
#
loop_
_entity.id
_entity.type
_entity.pdbx_description
1 polymer ?
#
loop_
_entity_poly.entity_id
_entity_poly.type
_entity_poly.pdbx_seq_one_letter_code
_entity_poly.pdbx_strand_id
1 'polypeptide(L)'
;EIGLFEGDTFAEDADITLKILKAGYKTVFEARAIGYTEAPISMTSLAKQRYRWYRGSLQVLTKHKDMTFNTKYGRTGTFVMPWRIFNGIIYPWFMFFTLMWLLVFCFNPISPYTIYQPRIGGGPPDWARGRSPSNGGAQPSNGSPQIGIVIDFFQAIPYIYVFWFLAFVVLEVAVAAYALSLDIEERKSLLLYTVLHRLSFLYILDIIRMLSQLEEVFHYPMKWEKMDHQGTATI
;
A
#
# COMPACT_ATOMS: atom_id res chain seq x y z
N GLU A 1 -4.56 18.83 31.82
CA GLU A 1 -3.20 18.35 31.53
C GLU A 1 -3.27 16.95 30.92
N ILE A 2 -2.44 16.64 29.93
CA ILE A 2 -2.52 15.40 29.14
C ILE A 2 -1.40 14.41 29.52
N GLY A 3 -0.62 14.74 30.55
CA GLY A 3 0.55 13.99 31.01
C GLY A 3 1.83 14.39 30.27
N LEU A 4 2.92 13.70 30.60
CA LEU A 4 4.25 13.89 30.01
C LEU A 4 4.45 12.95 28.80
N PHE A 5 5.55 13.15 28.07
CA PHE A 5 6.01 12.16 27.12
C PHE A 5 6.27 10.83 27.84
N GLU A 6 5.76 9.74 27.27
CA GLU A 6 5.97 8.38 27.77
C GLU A 6 6.91 7.66 26.80
N GLY A 7 8.04 7.15 27.31
CA GLY A 7 9.05 6.41 26.52
C GLY A 7 8.66 4.95 26.21
N ASP A 8 7.36 4.67 26.12
CA ASP A 8 6.80 3.35 25.82
C ASP A 8 6.64 3.11 24.32
N THR A 9 6.59 4.18 23.52
CA THR A 9 6.54 4.10 22.06
C THR A 9 7.76 4.77 21.42
N PHE A 10 8.22 4.25 20.28
CA PHE A 10 9.32 4.89 19.55
C PHE A 10 8.93 6.19 18.83
N ALA A 11 7.63 6.49 18.77
CA ALA A 11 7.02 7.66 18.12
C ALA A 11 6.25 8.48 19.16
N GLU A 12 6.98 9.00 20.16
CA GLU A 12 6.46 9.77 21.29
C GLU A 12 5.67 11.01 20.85
N ASP A 13 6.09 11.62 19.74
CA ASP A 13 5.42 12.73 19.05
C ASP A 13 4.02 12.35 18.54
N ALA A 14 3.91 11.18 17.91
CA ALA A 14 2.63 10.65 17.43
C ALA A 14 1.74 10.19 18.60
N ASP A 15 2.32 9.63 19.67
CA ASP A 15 1.59 9.25 20.88
C ASP A 15 0.93 10.46 21.53
N ILE A 16 1.72 11.51 21.80
CA ILE A 16 1.19 12.70 22.47
C ILE A 16 0.17 13.44 21.60
N THR A 17 0.37 13.47 20.29
CA THR A 17 -0.59 14.05 19.35
C THR A 17 -1.95 13.35 19.46
N LEU A 18 -1.97 12.01 19.53
CA LEU A 18 -3.21 11.26 19.73
C LEU A 18 -3.81 11.51 21.12
N LYS A 19 -3.00 11.62 22.18
CA LYS A 19 -3.48 11.97 23.52
C LYS A 19 -4.15 13.35 23.54
N ILE A 20 -3.58 14.34 22.87
CA ILE A 20 -4.14 15.69 22.70
C ILE A 20 -5.50 15.64 22.00
N LEU A 21 -5.57 14.94 20.87
CA LEU A 21 -6.82 14.77 20.12
C LEU A 21 -7.86 13.97 20.92
N LYS A 22 -7.44 12.97 21.68
CA LYS A 22 -8.29 12.14 22.55
C LYS A 22 -8.88 12.96 23.70
N ALA A 23 -8.13 13.94 24.21
CA ALA A 23 -8.58 14.89 25.22
C ALA A 23 -9.49 16.01 24.66
N GLY A 24 -9.79 16.00 23.36
CA GLY A 24 -10.72 16.94 22.71
C GLY A 24 -10.08 18.25 22.25
N TYR A 25 -8.76 18.39 22.38
CA TYR A 25 -8.02 19.53 21.84
C TYR A 25 -7.87 19.43 20.32
N LYS A 26 -7.48 20.53 19.70
CA LYS A 26 -7.26 20.64 18.26
C LYS A 26 -5.78 20.80 17.97
N THR A 27 -5.31 20.12 16.93
CA THR A 27 -4.01 20.40 16.32
C THR A 27 -4.21 21.40 15.19
N VAL A 28 -3.34 22.39 15.12
CA VAL A 28 -3.34 23.42 14.07
C VAL A 28 -2.01 23.39 13.33
N PHE A 29 -2.06 23.59 12.02
CA PHE A 29 -0.88 23.70 11.17
C PHE A 29 -0.49 25.17 11.03
N GLU A 30 0.75 25.51 11.35
CA GLU A 30 1.31 26.85 11.21
C GLU A 30 2.34 26.84 10.08
N ALA A 31 1.98 27.43 8.93
CA ALA A 31 2.81 27.41 7.73
C ALA A 31 4.12 28.20 7.87
N ARG A 32 4.21 29.13 8.84
CA ARG A 32 5.39 29.97 9.08
C ARG A 32 6.31 29.43 10.18
N ALA A 33 5.96 28.31 10.81
CA ALA A 33 6.80 27.68 11.82
C ALA A 33 8.03 27.05 11.15
N ILE A 34 9.23 27.54 11.48
CA ILE A 34 10.50 27.06 10.94
C ILE A 34 11.17 26.14 11.97
N GLY A 35 11.43 24.89 11.57
CA GLY A 35 12.21 23.94 12.34
C GLY A 35 13.47 23.54 11.57
N TYR A 36 14.64 23.69 12.18
CA TYR A 36 15.89 23.19 11.60
C TYR A 36 16.07 21.72 11.96
N THR A 37 16.19 20.87 10.93
CA THR A 37 16.34 19.42 11.11
C THR A 37 17.58 18.92 10.39
N GLU A 38 18.27 17.96 11.01
CA GLU A 38 19.37 17.25 10.35
C GLU A 38 18.81 16.15 9.44
N ALA A 39 19.07 16.28 8.14
CA ALA A 39 18.70 15.26 7.17
C ALA A 39 19.70 14.10 7.19
N PRO A 40 19.24 12.83 7.11
CA PRO A 40 20.14 11.69 7.07
C PRO A 40 20.97 11.70 5.77
N ILE A 41 22.30 11.66 5.94
CA ILE A 41 23.26 11.76 4.82
C ILE A 41 23.50 10.39 4.16
N SER A 42 23.17 9.28 4.86
CA SER A 42 23.38 7.92 4.38
C SER A 42 22.07 7.12 4.29
N MET A 43 22.03 6.19 3.34
CA MET A 43 20.89 5.28 3.15
C MET A 43 20.63 4.41 4.39
N THR A 44 21.68 4.03 5.10
CA THR A 44 21.57 3.23 6.33
C THR A 44 20.94 4.03 7.47
N SER A 45 21.33 5.30 7.64
CA SER A 45 20.69 6.19 8.63
C SER A 45 19.24 6.48 8.29
N LEU A 46 18.94 6.71 7.00
CA LEU A 46 17.55 6.88 6.54
C LEU A 46 16.71 5.62 6.80
N ALA A 47 17.23 4.43 6.49
CA ALA A 47 16.53 3.17 6.73
C ALA A 47 16.26 2.96 8.24
N LYS A 48 17.23 3.25 9.11
CA LYS A 48 17.05 3.20 10.57
C LYS A 48 15.96 4.15 11.05
N GLN A 49 15.94 5.38 10.53
CA GLN A 49 14.92 6.37 10.85
C GLN A 49 13.52 5.89 10.45
N ARG A 50 13.37 5.40 9.22
CA ARG A 50 12.09 4.88 8.72
C ARG A 50 11.61 3.66 9.49
N TYR A 51 12.54 2.76 9.81
CA TYR A 51 12.25 1.60 10.64
C TYR A 51 11.71 2.00 12.02
N ARG A 52 12.33 2.99 12.69
CA ARG A 52 11.84 3.55 13.96
C ARG A 52 10.43 4.11 13.83
N TRP A 53 10.16 4.87 12.76
CA TRP A 53 8.84 5.47 12.53
C TRP A 53 7.74 4.42 12.32
N TYR A 54 8.02 3.38 11.54
CA TYR A 54 7.02 2.34 11.28
C TYR A 54 6.73 1.50 12.53
N ARG A 55 7.77 1.07 13.26
CA ARG A 55 7.62 0.42 14.57
C ARG A 55 6.86 1.28 15.57
N GLY A 56 7.28 2.53 15.76
CA GLY A 56 6.62 3.46 16.68
C GLY A 56 5.17 3.70 16.31
N SER A 57 4.85 3.82 15.02
CA SER A 57 3.47 3.96 14.57
C SER A 57 2.60 2.74 14.89
N LEU A 58 3.14 1.52 14.81
CA LEU A 58 2.39 0.30 15.19
C LEU A 58 2.10 0.25 16.69
N GLN A 59 3.08 0.67 17.52
CA GLN A 59 2.91 0.77 18.97
C GLN A 59 1.84 1.80 19.34
N VAL A 60 1.90 2.98 18.72
CA VAL A 60 0.90 4.05 18.90
C VAL A 60 -0.50 3.59 18.46
N LEU A 61 -0.62 2.90 17.33
CA LEU A 61 -1.89 2.34 16.87
C LEU A 61 -2.46 1.31 17.86
N THR A 62 -1.60 0.47 18.43
CA THR A 62 -2.00 -0.54 19.43
C THR A 62 -2.43 0.11 20.74
N LYS A 63 -1.68 1.11 21.21
CA LYS A 63 -1.95 1.89 22.43
C LYS A 63 -3.28 2.64 22.36
N HIS A 64 -3.58 3.25 21.22
CA HIS A 64 -4.82 4.03 21.00
C HIS A 64 -5.87 3.29 20.17
N LYS A 65 -5.86 1.96 20.18
CA LYS A 65 -6.80 1.14 19.38
C LYS A 65 -8.27 1.43 19.69
N ASP A 66 -8.57 1.92 20.89
CA ASP A 66 -9.92 2.31 21.33
C ASP A 66 -10.49 3.52 20.56
N MET A 67 -9.62 4.28 19.89
CA MET A 67 -10.02 5.38 19.03
C MET A 67 -10.49 4.92 17.65
N THR A 68 -10.05 3.75 17.19
CA THR A 68 -10.32 3.28 15.83
C THR A 68 -11.82 3.00 15.63
N PHE A 69 -12.40 3.58 14.59
CA PHE A 69 -13.85 3.53 14.26
C PHE A 69 -14.77 4.11 15.34
N ASN A 70 -14.23 4.85 16.30
CA ASN A 70 -15.01 5.42 17.39
C ASN A 70 -15.42 6.86 17.06
N THR A 71 -16.73 7.09 16.92
CA THR A 71 -17.33 8.38 16.58
C THR A 71 -17.14 9.44 17.68
N LYS A 72 -16.91 9.03 18.94
CA LYS A 72 -16.63 9.92 20.07
C LYS A 72 -15.45 10.85 19.80
N TYR A 73 -14.45 10.38 19.06
CA TYR A 73 -13.23 11.14 18.75
C TYR A 73 -13.31 11.85 17.38
N GLY A 74 -14.51 12.03 16.83
CA GLY A 74 -14.75 12.76 15.59
C GLY A 74 -14.00 12.17 14.39
N ARG A 75 -13.41 13.04 13.57
CA ARG A 75 -12.65 12.65 12.35
C ARG A 75 -11.42 11.80 12.66
N THR A 76 -10.80 12.01 13.82
CA THR A 76 -9.60 11.25 14.22
C THR A 76 -9.93 9.77 14.37
N GLY A 77 -11.01 9.44 15.10
CA GLY A 77 -11.41 8.05 15.30
C GLY A 77 -12.05 7.39 14.07
N THR A 78 -12.85 8.14 13.32
CA THR A 78 -13.61 7.60 12.17
C THR A 78 -12.84 7.50 10.87
N PHE A 79 -11.87 8.40 10.62
CA PHE A 79 -11.13 8.44 9.36
C PHE A 79 -9.62 8.30 9.56
N VAL A 80 -9.02 9.09 10.45
CA VAL A 80 -7.55 9.12 10.58
C VAL A 80 -7.02 7.79 11.09
N MET A 81 -7.59 7.22 12.16
CA MET A 81 -7.14 5.95 12.72
C MET A 81 -7.31 4.78 11.74
N PRO A 82 -8.48 4.55 11.12
CA PRO A 82 -8.63 3.54 10.08
C PRO A 82 -7.69 3.74 8.89
N TRP A 83 -7.50 4.97 8.44
CA TRP A 83 -6.57 5.28 7.35
C TRP A 83 -5.12 4.93 7.72
N ARG A 84 -4.69 5.23 8.94
CA ARG A 84 -3.36 4.85 9.45
C ARG A 84 -3.18 3.33 9.51
N ILE A 85 -4.20 2.57 9.90
CA ILE A 85 -4.18 1.10 9.87
C ILE A 85 -4.09 0.59 8.44
N PHE A 86 -4.93 1.13 7.55
CA PHE A 86 -4.92 0.74 6.14
C PHE A 86 -3.55 0.98 5.50
N ASN A 87 -3.00 2.19 5.64
CA ASN A 87 -1.72 2.53 5.03
C ASN A 87 -0.52 1.84 5.71
N GLY A 88 -0.54 1.73 7.05
CA GLY A 88 0.57 1.19 7.83
C GLY A 88 0.66 -0.34 7.80
N ILE A 89 -0.48 -1.03 7.70
CA ILE A 89 -0.57 -2.49 7.79
C ILE A 89 -1.05 -3.08 6.47
N ILE A 90 -2.27 -2.75 6.03
CA ILE A 90 -2.94 -3.46 4.93
C ILE A 90 -2.24 -3.22 3.58
N TYR A 91 -1.95 -1.95 3.27
CA TYR A 91 -1.39 -1.52 1.99
C TYR A 91 -0.07 -2.21 1.61
N PRO A 92 0.98 -2.26 2.46
CA PRO A 92 2.24 -2.89 2.08
C PRO A 92 2.09 -4.41 1.79
N TRP A 93 1.26 -5.13 2.55
CA TRP A 93 0.98 -6.54 2.25
C TRP A 93 0.20 -6.72 0.95
N PHE A 94 -0.80 -5.87 0.72
CA PHE A 94 -1.55 -5.86 -0.54
C PHE A 94 -0.61 -5.65 -1.75
N MET A 95 0.31 -4.69 -1.65
CA MET A 95 1.31 -4.43 -2.70
C MET A 95 2.27 -5.61 -2.89
N PHE A 96 2.73 -6.24 -1.81
CA PHE A 96 3.59 -7.43 -1.88
C PHE A 96 2.91 -8.60 -2.61
N PHE A 97 1.68 -8.95 -2.24
CA PHE A 97 0.95 -10.02 -2.90
C PHE A 97 0.59 -9.69 -4.35
N THR A 98 0.29 -8.43 -4.65
CA THR A 98 0.07 -7.96 -6.01
C THR A 98 1.31 -8.16 -6.87
N LEU A 99 2.50 -7.78 -6.38
CA LEU A 99 3.75 -7.98 -7.09
C LEU A 99 4.09 -9.47 -7.27
N MET A 100 3.88 -10.28 -6.22
CA MET A 100 4.08 -11.74 -6.29
C MET A 100 3.18 -12.37 -7.37
N TRP A 101 1.91 -11.94 -7.45
CA TRP A 101 0.97 -12.42 -8.46
C TRP A 101 1.38 -12.01 -9.88
N LEU A 102 1.85 -10.77 -10.07
CA LEU A 102 2.40 -10.30 -11.35
C LEU A 102 3.63 -11.11 -11.77
N LEU A 103 4.52 -11.48 -10.83
CA LEU A 103 5.66 -12.34 -11.12
C LEU A 103 5.22 -13.73 -11.56
N VAL A 104 4.26 -14.35 -10.85
CA VAL A 104 3.70 -15.65 -11.25
C VAL A 104 3.18 -15.60 -12.69
N PHE A 105 2.49 -14.52 -13.07
CA PHE A 105 2.02 -14.34 -14.45
C PHE A 105 3.18 -14.27 -15.46
N CYS A 106 4.22 -13.46 -15.19
CA CYS A 106 5.38 -13.35 -16.07
C CYS A 106 6.10 -14.69 -16.30
N PHE A 107 6.08 -15.58 -15.30
CA PHE A 107 6.73 -16.89 -15.36
C PHE A 107 5.76 -18.04 -15.64
N ASN A 108 4.47 -17.77 -15.92
CA ASN A 108 3.50 -18.82 -16.23
C ASN A 108 3.51 -19.12 -17.74
N PRO A 109 4.09 -20.26 -18.17
CA PRO A 109 4.16 -20.62 -19.58
C PRO A 109 2.81 -21.07 -20.16
N ILE A 110 1.71 -21.07 -19.40
CA ILE A 110 0.39 -21.60 -19.80
C ILE A 110 -0.56 -20.48 -20.25
N SER A 111 -0.29 -19.22 -19.88
CA SER A 111 -1.20 -18.08 -20.13
C SER A 111 -1.43 -17.75 -21.62
N PRO A 112 -0.41 -17.68 -22.50
CA PRO A 112 -0.68 -17.39 -23.91
C PRO A 112 -1.29 -18.58 -24.66
N TYR A 113 -0.97 -19.81 -24.24
CA TYR A 113 -1.28 -21.03 -24.99
C TYR A 113 -2.69 -21.56 -24.76
N THR A 114 -3.32 -21.21 -23.64
CA THR A 114 -4.71 -21.63 -23.36
C THR A 114 -5.76 -20.69 -23.98
N ILE A 115 -5.40 -19.44 -24.30
CA ILE A 115 -6.26 -18.52 -25.07
C ILE A 115 -6.37 -18.96 -26.55
N TYR A 116 -5.33 -19.63 -27.06
CA TYR A 116 -5.25 -20.11 -28.44
C TYR A 116 -5.24 -21.63 -28.57
N GLN A 117 -5.81 -22.38 -27.62
CA GLN A 117 -6.16 -23.75 -27.97
C GLN A 117 -7.42 -23.71 -28.83
N PRO A 118 -7.36 -24.03 -30.14
CA PRO A 118 -8.58 -24.44 -30.82
C PRO A 118 -9.08 -25.62 -30.01
N ARG A 119 -10.28 -25.47 -29.44
CA ARG A 119 -11.10 -26.50 -28.78
C ARG A 119 -10.55 -27.89 -29.15
N ILE A 120 -9.84 -28.56 -28.24
CA ILE A 120 -9.09 -29.80 -28.51
C ILE A 120 -9.92 -30.70 -29.44
N GLY A 121 -9.54 -30.78 -30.72
CA GLY A 121 -10.18 -31.60 -31.75
C GLY A 121 -11.22 -30.94 -32.69
N GLY A 122 -11.50 -29.64 -32.61
CA GLY A 122 -12.45 -28.95 -33.49
C GLY A 122 -11.77 -27.98 -34.45
N GLY A 123 -11.78 -28.28 -35.75
CA GLY A 123 -11.41 -27.31 -36.79
C GLY A 123 -12.24 -26.01 -36.70
N PRO A 124 -11.90 -24.97 -37.48
CA PRO A 124 -12.56 -23.67 -37.42
C PRO A 124 -14.09 -23.82 -37.52
N PRO A 125 -14.86 -23.05 -36.72
CA PRO A 125 -16.30 -23.21 -36.63
C PRO A 125 -16.99 -23.01 -37.98
N ASP A 126 -18.09 -23.72 -38.25
CA ASP A 126 -18.71 -23.84 -39.59
C ASP A 126 -19.13 -22.50 -40.21
N TRP A 127 -19.43 -21.49 -39.39
CA TRP A 127 -19.70 -20.12 -39.83
C TRP A 127 -18.46 -19.46 -40.48
N ALA A 128 -17.25 -19.78 -40.03
CA ALA A 128 -16.00 -19.27 -40.61
C ALA A 128 -15.64 -19.99 -41.92
N ARG A 129 -16.26 -21.15 -42.20
CA ARG A 129 -16.12 -21.91 -43.45
C ARG A 129 -17.22 -21.61 -44.47
N GLY A 130 -18.07 -20.61 -44.21
CA GLY A 130 -19.16 -20.21 -45.11
C GLY A 130 -20.23 -21.28 -45.31
N ARG A 131 -20.30 -22.31 -44.45
CA ARG A 131 -21.36 -23.33 -44.51
C ARG A 131 -22.50 -22.96 -43.58
N SER A 132 -23.69 -22.74 -44.17
CA SER A 132 -24.94 -22.64 -43.41
C SER A 132 -25.19 -23.95 -42.65
N PRO A 133 -25.65 -23.94 -41.39
CA PRO A 133 -25.84 -25.17 -40.63
C PRO A 133 -27.00 -25.97 -41.21
N SER A 134 -26.70 -27.07 -41.89
CA SER A 134 -27.70 -28.07 -42.27
C SER A 134 -28.11 -28.85 -41.02
N ASN A 135 -29.42 -28.84 -40.72
CA ASN A 135 -30.07 -29.60 -39.66
C ASN A 135 -29.62 -31.07 -39.65
N GLY A 136 -28.76 -31.43 -38.71
CA GLY A 136 -28.22 -32.78 -38.59
C GLY A 136 -27.48 -32.98 -37.27
N GLY A 137 -28.24 -33.40 -36.26
CA GLY A 137 -27.83 -33.95 -34.96
C GLY A 137 -26.35 -34.04 -34.61
N ALA A 138 -25.85 -33.03 -33.90
CA ALA A 138 -24.83 -33.20 -32.87
C ALA A 138 -25.08 -32.13 -31.80
N GLN A 139 -25.94 -32.46 -30.85
CA GLN A 139 -26.16 -31.63 -29.66
C GLN A 139 -24.82 -31.59 -28.89
N PRO A 140 -24.20 -30.42 -28.66
CA PRO A 140 -22.94 -30.37 -27.94
C PRO A 140 -23.17 -30.94 -26.54
N SER A 141 -22.29 -31.85 -26.11
CA SER A 141 -22.30 -32.42 -24.77
C SER A 141 -22.47 -31.32 -23.73
N ASN A 142 -23.53 -31.41 -22.94
CA ASN A 142 -24.03 -30.39 -22.02
C ASN A 142 -23.17 -30.24 -20.74
N GLY A 143 -21.86 -30.47 -20.84
CA GLY A 143 -20.87 -30.13 -19.83
C GLY A 143 -19.76 -29.37 -20.55
N SER A 144 -19.47 -28.10 -20.30
CA SER A 144 -19.70 -27.32 -19.09
C SER A 144 -19.40 -25.85 -19.44
N PRO A 145 -20.37 -25.07 -19.96
CA PRO A 145 -20.14 -23.64 -20.23
C PRO A 145 -19.64 -22.89 -18.98
N GLN A 146 -19.99 -23.37 -17.79
CA GLN A 146 -19.49 -22.83 -16.53
C GLN A 146 -17.98 -23.05 -16.31
N ILE A 147 -17.40 -24.18 -16.74
CA ILE A 147 -15.95 -24.42 -16.58
C ILE A 147 -15.16 -23.52 -17.55
N GLY A 148 -15.67 -23.29 -18.77
CA GLY A 148 -15.08 -22.34 -19.71
C GLY A 148 -15.08 -20.90 -19.17
N ILE A 149 -16.23 -20.42 -18.65
CA ILE A 149 -16.34 -19.09 -18.02
C ILE A 149 -15.37 -18.94 -16.85
N VAL A 150 -15.20 -19.99 -16.03
CA VAL A 150 -14.27 -19.99 -14.89
C VAL A 150 -12.82 -19.89 -15.37
N ILE A 151 -12.44 -20.66 -16.40
CA ILE A 151 -11.08 -20.61 -16.97
C ILE A 151 -10.79 -19.24 -17.59
N ASP A 152 -11.71 -18.71 -18.39
CA ASP A 152 -11.59 -17.38 -19.01
C ASP A 152 -11.48 -16.27 -17.96
N PHE A 153 -12.24 -16.37 -16.86
CA PHE A 153 -12.13 -15.44 -15.73
C PHE A 153 -10.74 -15.48 -15.09
N PHE A 154 -10.24 -16.67 -14.74
CA PHE A 154 -8.91 -16.81 -14.13
C PHE A 154 -7.77 -16.38 -15.06
N GLN A 155 -7.96 -16.49 -16.39
CA GLN A 155 -7.03 -15.97 -17.39
C GLN A 155 -7.12 -14.44 -17.55
N ALA A 156 -8.28 -13.83 -17.32
CA ALA A 156 -8.46 -12.38 -17.39
C ALA A 156 -7.86 -11.65 -16.18
N ILE A 157 -7.80 -12.30 -15.02
CA ILE A 157 -7.32 -11.73 -13.74
C ILE A 157 -5.97 -11.00 -13.88
N PRO A 158 -4.91 -11.59 -14.48
CA PRO A 158 -3.62 -10.92 -14.61
C PRO A 158 -3.67 -9.63 -15.45
N TYR A 159 -4.46 -9.61 -16.52
CA TYR A 159 -4.62 -8.40 -17.35
C TYR A 159 -5.31 -7.29 -16.57
N ILE A 160 -6.32 -7.63 -15.77
CA ILE A 160 -6.99 -6.70 -14.86
C ILE A 160 -5.97 -6.14 -13.85
N TYR A 161 -5.11 -6.99 -13.28
CA TYR A 161 -4.05 -6.54 -12.37
C TYR A 161 -3.03 -5.62 -13.04
N VAL A 162 -2.54 -5.95 -14.24
CA VAL A 162 -1.60 -5.10 -14.99
C VAL A 162 -2.25 -3.75 -15.32
N PHE A 163 -3.51 -3.75 -15.75
CA PHE A 163 -4.26 -2.52 -16.00
C PHE A 163 -4.35 -1.63 -14.75
N TRP A 164 -4.79 -2.18 -13.63
CA TRP A 164 -4.89 -1.44 -12.37
C TRP A 164 -3.53 -0.98 -11.86
N PHE A 165 -2.50 -1.83 -11.97
CA PHE A 165 -1.14 -1.48 -11.61
C PHE A 165 -0.65 -0.24 -12.37
N LEU A 166 -0.79 -0.24 -13.70
CA LEU A 166 -0.42 0.90 -14.54
C LEU A 166 -1.26 2.14 -14.21
N ALA A 167 -2.56 1.99 -14.00
CA ALA A 167 -3.44 3.09 -13.64
C ALA A 167 -3.04 3.74 -12.31
N PHE A 168 -2.71 2.96 -11.28
CA PHE A 168 -2.22 3.47 -10.00
C PHE A 168 -0.87 4.16 -10.12
N VAL A 169 0.08 3.58 -10.89
CA VAL A 169 1.38 4.20 -11.14
C VAL A 169 1.20 5.57 -11.80
N VAL A 170 0.33 5.69 -12.80
CA VAL A 170 0.03 6.98 -13.45
C VAL A 170 -0.58 7.96 -12.46
N LEU A 171 -1.57 7.53 -11.67
CA LEU A 171 -2.22 8.36 -10.66
C LEU A 171 -1.22 8.92 -9.65
N GLU A 172 -0.30 8.10 -9.14
CA GLU A 172 0.65 8.56 -8.13
C GLU A 172 1.76 9.43 -8.68
N VAL A 173 2.22 9.17 -9.91
CA VAL A 173 3.12 10.10 -10.59
C VAL A 173 2.43 11.45 -10.78
N ALA A 174 1.13 11.46 -11.12
CA ALA A 174 0.34 12.69 -11.22
C ALA A 174 0.19 13.40 -9.86
N VAL A 175 -0.10 12.65 -8.77
CA VAL A 175 -0.20 13.22 -7.41
C VAL A 175 1.16 13.78 -6.95
N ALA A 176 2.25 13.07 -7.21
CA ALA A 176 3.60 13.53 -6.88
C ALA A 176 3.98 14.78 -7.69
N ALA A 177 3.64 14.82 -8.98
CA ALA A 177 3.83 15.99 -9.82
C ALA A 177 3.00 17.19 -9.35
N TYR A 178 1.75 16.95 -8.93
CA TYR A 178 0.90 17.99 -8.34
C TYR A 178 1.47 18.51 -7.02
N ALA A 179 1.93 17.63 -6.13
CA ALA A 179 2.57 18.03 -4.89
C ALA A 179 3.82 18.90 -5.14
N LEU A 180 4.68 18.51 -6.08
CA LEU A 180 5.83 19.30 -6.51
C LEU A 180 5.43 20.64 -7.13
N SER A 181 4.28 20.73 -7.78
CA SER A 181 3.80 21.99 -8.35
C SER A 181 3.31 22.99 -7.31
N LEU A 182 2.94 22.52 -6.11
CA LEU A 182 2.55 23.37 -4.99
C LEU A 182 3.77 23.93 -4.23
N ASP A 183 4.93 23.29 -4.38
CA ASP A 183 6.17 23.74 -3.76
C ASP A 183 6.85 24.80 -4.65
N ILE A 184 6.95 26.03 -4.14
CA ILE A 184 7.35 27.21 -4.91
C ILE A 184 8.88 27.23 -5.11
N GLU A 185 9.64 26.49 -4.28
CA GLU A 185 11.10 26.58 -4.21
C GLU A 185 11.82 25.47 -5.00
N GLU A 186 11.13 24.40 -5.41
CA GLU A 186 11.78 23.22 -5.98
C GLU A 186 12.00 23.25 -7.50
N ARG A 187 13.14 22.65 -7.90
CA ARG A 187 13.61 22.63 -9.29
C ARG A 187 12.84 21.56 -10.07
N LYS A 188 12.18 21.94 -11.19
CA LYS A 188 11.38 21.05 -12.07
C LYS A 188 12.08 19.75 -12.52
N SER A 189 13.41 19.69 -12.48
CA SER A 189 14.20 18.47 -12.71
C SER A 189 13.88 17.33 -11.74
N LEU A 190 13.33 17.63 -10.57
CA LEU A 190 12.91 16.64 -9.56
C LEU A 190 11.70 15.79 -10.00
N LEU A 191 10.95 16.22 -11.02
CA LEU A 191 9.83 15.46 -11.56
C LEU A 191 10.25 14.06 -12.07
N LEU A 192 11.44 13.96 -12.70
CA LEU A 192 11.98 12.67 -13.15
C LEU A 192 12.28 11.71 -11.98
N TYR A 193 12.65 12.26 -10.83
CA TYR A 193 12.91 11.48 -9.63
C TYR A 193 11.64 10.91 -9.00
N THR A 194 10.46 11.49 -9.25
CA THR A 194 9.19 10.94 -8.72
C THR A 194 8.88 9.54 -9.26
N VAL A 195 9.19 9.29 -10.53
CA VAL A 195 9.03 7.98 -11.16
C VAL A 195 10.00 6.97 -10.55
N LEU A 196 11.27 7.36 -10.38
CA LEU A 196 12.28 6.52 -9.72
C LEU A 196 11.91 6.23 -8.25
N HIS A 197 11.42 7.23 -7.53
CA HIS A 197 10.92 7.11 -6.18
C HIS A 197 9.76 6.09 -6.11
N ARG A 198 8.84 6.11 -7.08
CA ARG A 198 7.76 5.11 -7.15
C ARG A 198 8.26 3.70 -7.44
N LEU A 199 9.09 3.53 -8.46
CA LEU A 199 9.50 2.20 -8.93
C LEU A 199 10.52 1.51 -8.03
N SER A 200 11.21 2.24 -7.16
CA SER A 200 12.26 1.66 -6.29
C SER A 200 12.05 1.99 -4.82
N PHE A 201 12.05 3.27 -4.46
CA PHE A 201 12.11 3.69 -3.06
C PHE A 201 10.86 3.31 -2.27
N LEU A 202 9.66 3.43 -2.84
CA LEU A 202 8.43 3.01 -2.17
C LEU A 202 8.40 1.51 -1.85
N TYR A 203 8.91 0.66 -2.73
CA TYR A 203 9.02 -0.77 -2.45
C TYR A 203 10.01 -1.07 -1.33
N ILE A 204 11.13 -0.34 -1.25
CA ILE A 204 12.07 -0.45 -0.12
C ILE A 204 11.34 -0.07 1.18
N LEU A 205 10.58 1.01 1.19
CA LEU A 205 9.80 1.42 2.35
C LEU A 205 8.72 0.39 2.72
N ASP A 206 8.04 -0.22 1.75
CA ASP A 206 7.05 -1.27 1.99
C ASP A 206 7.68 -2.51 2.61
N ILE A 207 8.87 -2.92 2.15
CA ILE A 207 9.64 -3.99 2.77
C ILE A 207 9.99 -3.64 4.23
N ILE A 208 10.48 -2.42 4.48
CA ILE A 208 10.79 -1.96 5.85
C ILE A 208 9.54 -1.99 6.72
N ARG A 209 8.39 -1.50 6.22
CA ARG A 209 7.10 -1.55 6.93
C ARG A 209 6.71 -2.99 7.27
N MET A 210 6.81 -3.91 6.32
CA MET A 210 6.47 -5.32 6.54
C MET A 210 7.39 -5.96 7.57
N LEU A 211 8.70 -5.71 7.49
CA LEU A 211 9.67 -6.21 8.48
C LEU A 211 9.37 -5.64 9.87
N SER A 212 9.10 -4.34 9.97
CA SER A 212 8.68 -3.69 11.22
C SER A 212 7.41 -4.32 11.80
N GLN A 213 6.43 -4.67 10.94
CA GLN A 213 5.21 -5.35 11.37
C GLN A 213 5.49 -6.76 11.90
N LEU A 214 6.27 -7.56 11.15
CA LEU A 214 6.63 -8.90 11.56
C LEU A 214 7.40 -8.89 12.88
N GLU A 215 8.41 -8.03 13.01
CA GLU A 215 9.18 -7.90 14.25
C GLU A 215 8.32 -7.45 15.44
N GLU A 216 7.35 -6.56 15.22
CA GLU A 216 6.44 -6.15 16.29
C GLU A 216 5.48 -7.27 16.69
N VAL A 217 4.97 -8.04 15.73
CA VAL A 217 4.10 -9.22 15.97
C VAL A 217 4.86 -10.33 16.70
N PHE A 218 6.14 -10.55 16.36
CA PHE A 218 7.00 -11.51 17.06
C PHE A 218 7.66 -10.94 18.32
N HIS A 219 7.32 -9.71 18.71
CA HIS A 219 7.89 -9.01 19.86
C HIS A 219 9.43 -9.02 19.91
N TYR A 220 10.08 -8.90 18.74
CA TYR A 220 11.53 -8.85 18.68
C TYR A 220 12.03 -7.52 19.27
N PRO A 221 12.96 -7.52 20.24
CA PRO A 221 13.44 -6.28 20.85
C PRO A 221 14.26 -5.48 19.83
N MET A 222 14.02 -4.17 19.76
CA MET A 222 14.87 -3.30 18.94
C MET A 222 16.24 -3.16 19.59
N LYS A 223 17.30 -3.47 18.83
CA LYS A 223 18.69 -3.44 19.34
C LYS A 223 19.30 -2.04 19.46
N TRP A 224 18.61 -0.99 19.02
CA TRP A 224 19.17 0.36 18.91
C TRP A 224 18.51 1.30 19.92
N GLU A 225 19.33 2.23 20.46
CA GLU A 225 19.07 3.06 21.64
C GLU A 225 17.65 3.66 21.73
N LYS A 226 17.03 3.46 22.90
CA LYS A 226 16.07 4.43 23.44
C LYS A 226 16.86 5.70 23.78
N MET A 227 16.52 6.81 23.15
CA MET A 227 16.90 8.10 23.71
C MET A 227 15.94 8.37 24.87
N ASP A 228 16.47 8.52 26.07
CA ASP A 228 15.69 8.85 27.26
C ASP A 228 15.37 10.36 27.22
N HIS A 229 14.19 10.71 26.73
CA HIS A 229 13.75 12.10 26.66
C HIS A 229 12.76 12.40 27.78
N GLN A 230 13.23 13.09 28.82
CA GLN A 230 12.36 13.71 29.82
C GLN A 230 11.98 15.12 29.36
N GLY A 231 10.91 15.22 28.58
CA GLY A 231 10.36 16.50 28.11
C GLY A 231 8.96 16.77 28.68
N THR A 232 8.65 18.04 28.94
CA THR A 232 7.31 18.50 29.34
C THR A 232 6.57 19.03 28.11
N ALA A 233 5.42 18.46 27.78
CA ALA A 233 4.52 19.08 26.81
C ALA A 233 3.60 20.04 27.56
N THR A 234 4.06 21.27 27.73
CA THR A 234 3.23 22.34 28.27
C THR A 234 2.41 22.91 27.12
N ILE A 235 1.09 22.76 27.19
CA ILE A 235 0.13 23.42 26.29
C ILE A 235 -0.12 24.83 26.79
#